data_AF-A0A8T1A844-F1
#
_entry.id   AF-A0A8T1A844-F1
#
_cell.length_a   1.000
_cell.length_b   1.000
_cell.length_c   1.000
_cell.angle_alpha   90.00
_cell.angle_beta   90.00
_cell.angle_gamma   90.00
#
_symmetry.space_group_name_H-M   'P 1'
#
loop_
_entity.id
_entity.type
_entity.pdbx_description
1 polymer ?
#
loop_
_entity_poly.entity_id
_entity_poly.type
_entity_poly.pdbx_seq_one_letter_code
_entity_poly.pdbx_strand_id
1 'polypeptide(L)'
;MAAKYGLKLHQMDVKTAFLNGLLDEDIYMAQPDGYVDEDHPDYVYKLKRSLYGLKQSPRMWNQTIDDFMLKLGSRNASRITASTSRGTTKR
;
A
#
# COMPACT_ATOMS: atom_id res chain seq x y z
N MET A 1 3.27 24.73 -9.27
CA MET A 1 3.86 24.26 -10.54
C MET A 1 2.82 23.69 -11.51
N ALA A 2 1.97 22.71 -11.15
CA ALA A 2 1.01 22.11 -12.09
C ALA A 2 0.06 23.12 -12.80
N ALA A 3 -0.50 24.09 -12.06
CA ALA A 3 -1.36 25.14 -12.62
C ALA A 3 -0.61 26.07 -13.61
N LYS A 4 0.71 26.23 -13.46
CA LYS A 4 1.55 27.03 -14.34
C LYS A 4 1.80 26.33 -15.69
N TYR A 5 1.76 25.00 -15.71
CA TYR A 5 2.06 24.19 -16.89
C TYR A 5 0.82 23.48 -17.49
N GLY A 6 -0.40 23.82 -17.03
CA GLY A 6 -1.64 23.25 -17.56
C GLY A 6 -1.79 21.74 -17.33
N LEU A 7 -1.09 21.16 -16.34
CA LEU A 7 -1.13 19.72 -16.07
C LEU A 7 -2.44 19.33 -15.37
N LYS A 8 -3.10 18.27 -15.86
CA LYS A 8 -4.27 17.69 -15.20
C LYS A 8 -3.86 16.95 -13.93
N LEU A 9 -4.43 17.38 -12.80
CA LEU A 9 -4.27 16.71 -11.51
C LEU A 9 -5.40 15.69 -11.32
N HIS A 10 -5.02 14.44 -11.08
CA HIS A 10 -5.93 13.39 -10.66
C HIS A 10 -5.60 13.03 -9.21
N GLN A 11 -6.57 13.15 -8.31
CA GLN A 11 -6.44 12.74 -6.92
C GLN A 11 -7.26 11.46 -6.70
N MET A 12 -6.71 10.55 -5.91
CA MET A 12 -7.36 9.32 -5.49
C MET A 12 -7.30 9.23 -3.97
N ASP A 13 -8.45 9.08 -3.34
CA ASP A 13 -8.57 8.82 -1.91
C ASP A 13 -8.79 7.31 -1.67
N VAL A 14 -8.00 6.73 -0.77
CA VAL A 14 -8.03 5.30 -0.47
C VAL A 14 -8.48 5.11 0.98
N LYS A 15 -9.75 4.76 1.16
CA LYS A 15 -10.41 4.67 2.48
C LYS A 15 -9.70 3.73 3.46
N THR A 16 -9.04 2.67 2.98
CA THR A 16 -8.40 1.63 3.81
C THR A 16 -6.88 1.57 3.65
N ALA A 17 -6.24 2.69 3.28
CA ALA A 17 -4.80 2.78 3.03
C ALA A 17 -3.98 2.13 4.16
N PHE A 18 -4.22 2.54 5.41
CA PHE A 18 -3.44 2.05 6.54
C PHE A 18 -3.75 0.59 6.89
N LEU A 19 -4.97 0.10 6.69
CA LEU A 19 -5.32 -1.30 6.95
C LEU A 19 -4.67 -2.30 5.96
N ASN A 20 -4.09 -1.79 4.88
CA ASN A 20 -3.37 -2.57 3.87
C ASN A 20 -1.85 -2.50 4.03
N GLY A 21 -1.33 -1.62 4.89
CA GLY A 21 0.09 -1.61 5.24
C GLY A 21 0.44 -2.83 6.09
N LEU A 22 1.29 -3.69 5.56
CA LEU A 22 1.95 -4.73 6.36
C LEU A 22 2.84 -4.05 7.40
N LEU A 23 2.90 -4.59 8.61
CA LEU A 23 3.80 -4.11 9.65
C LEU A 23 5.07 -4.95 9.59
N ASP A 24 6.20 -4.30 9.29
CA ASP A 24 7.53 -4.94 9.37
C ASP A 24 8.02 -5.02 10.82
N GLU A 25 7.46 -4.20 11.70
CA GLU A 25 7.77 -4.12 13.12
C GLU A 25 6.66 -4.75 13.96
N ASP A 26 7.06 -5.44 15.04
CA ASP A 26 6.14 -5.99 16.03
C ASP A 26 5.60 -4.87 16.92
N ILE A 27 4.43 -4.33 16.56
CA ILE A 27 3.73 -3.33 17.37
C ILE A 27 2.71 -4.03 18.27
N TYR A 28 2.79 -3.74 19.56
CA TYR A 28 1.84 -4.21 20.57
C TYR A 28 0.95 -3.06 21.03
N MET A 29 -0.31 -3.35 21.33
CA MET A 29 -1.25 -2.41 21.91
C MET A 29 -1.91 -2.99 23.16
N ALA A 30 -2.27 -2.13 24.10
CA ALA A 30 -3.12 -2.53 25.22
C ALA A 30 -4.47 -3.05 24.72
N GLN A 31 -5.09 -3.92 25.51
CA GLN A 31 -6.44 -4.40 25.22
C GLN A 31 -7.42 -3.21 25.26
N PRO A 32 -8.25 -3.02 24.24
CA PRO A 32 -9.23 -1.95 24.24
C PRO A 32 -10.36 -2.24 25.23
N ASP A 33 -10.92 -1.18 25.79
CA ASP A 33 -12.06 -1.26 26.71
C ASP A 33 -13.22 -2.02 26.05
N GLY A 34 -13.72 -3.06 26.73
CA GLY A 34 -14.78 -3.95 26.22
C GLY A 34 -14.32 -5.16 25.41
N TYR A 35 -13.00 -5.33 25.20
CA TYR A 35 -12.39 -6.52 24.61
C TYR A 35 -11.28 -7.12 25.48
N VAL A 36 -11.26 -6.78 26.77
CA VAL A 36 -10.31 -7.36 27.72
C VAL A 36 -10.63 -8.83 27.93
N ASP A 37 -9.64 -9.68 27.76
CA ASP A 37 -9.70 -11.09 28.11
C ASP A 37 -9.74 -11.23 29.65
N GLU A 38 -10.82 -11.79 30.19
CA GLU A 38 -11.01 -11.97 31.63
C GLU A 38 -9.98 -12.93 32.24
N ASP A 39 -9.50 -13.90 31.45
CA ASP A 39 -8.49 -14.88 31.89
C ASP A 39 -7.07 -14.29 31.83
N HIS A 40 -6.86 -13.26 31.00
CA HIS A 40 -5.55 -12.66 30.76
C HIS A 40 -5.63 -11.11 30.68
N PRO A 41 -5.97 -10.43 31.78
CA PRO A 41 -6.21 -8.99 31.77
C PRO A 41 -4.94 -8.15 31.53
N ASP A 42 -3.76 -8.71 31.77
CA ASP A 42 -2.45 -8.07 31.61
C ASP A 42 -1.85 -8.24 30.20
N TYR A 43 -2.53 -8.97 29.31
CA TYR A 43 -2.02 -9.24 27.97
C TYR A 43 -2.11 -8.02 27.06
N VAL A 44 -1.31 -8.05 26.00
CA VAL A 44 -1.27 -7.04 24.95
C VAL A 44 -1.52 -7.69 23.59
N TYR A 45 -2.20 -6.98 22.69
CA TYR A 45 -2.45 -7.46 21.35
C TYR A 45 -1.33 -7.07 20.39
N LYS A 46 -0.86 -8.05 19.63
CA LYS A 46 0.07 -7.82 18.52
C LYS A 46 -0.68 -7.40 17.27
N LEU A 47 -0.35 -6.22 16.73
CA LEU A 47 -0.92 -5.72 15.50
C LEU A 47 -0.32 -6.43 14.29
N LYS A 48 -1.21 -6.97 13.43
CA LYS A 48 -0.80 -7.60 12.16
C LYS A 48 -0.81 -6.63 10.98
N ARG A 49 -1.46 -5.48 11.12
CA ARG A 49 -1.68 -4.47 10.09
C ARG A 49 -1.58 -3.09 10.71
N SER A 50 -1.14 -2.10 9.94
CA SER A 50 -1.09 -0.73 10.44
C SER A 50 -2.50 -0.20 10.74
N LEU A 51 -2.66 0.43 11.90
CA LEU A 51 -3.89 1.08 12.32
C LEU A 51 -3.80 2.60 12.15
N TYR A 52 -4.93 3.27 12.15
CA TYR A 52 -4.97 4.73 12.20
C TYR A 52 -4.28 5.22 13.49
N GLY A 53 -3.53 6.32 13.39
CA GLY A 53 -2.87 6.93 14.54
C GLY A 53 -1.50 6.38 14.90
N LEU A 54 -1.04 5.27 14.32
CA LEU A 54 0.36 4.86 14.50
C LEU A 54 1.28 5.76 13.66
N LYS A 55 2.40 6.17 14.26
CA LYS A 55 3.43 6.98 13.58
C LYS A 55 4.04 6.27 12.37
N GLN A 56 4.07 4.94 12.38
CA GLN A 56 4.62 4.12 11.30
C GLN A 56 3.63 3.92 10.12
N SER A 57 2.32 4.10 10.35
CA SER A 57 1.28 3.80 9.33
C SER A 57 1.46 4.54 8.00
N PRO A 58 1.82 5.85 7.98
CA PRO A 58 2.09 6.55 6.71
C PRO A 58 3.25 5.95 5.92
N ARG A 59 4.32 5.53 6.61
CA ARG A 59 5.49 4.94 5.99
C ARG A 59 5.17 3.58 5.38
N MET A 60 4.49 2.70 6.13
CA MET A 60 4.11 1.37 5.64
C MET A 60 3.18 1.47 4.44
N TRP A 61 2.24 2.43 4.45
CA TRP A 61 1.38 2.67 3.29
C TRP A 61 2.18 3.14 2.07
N ASN A 62 3.13 4.06 2.25
CA ASN A 62 3.96 4.55 1.14
C ASN A 62 4.75 3.40 0.49
N GLN A 63 5.37 2.54 1.29
CA GLN A 63 6.09 1.36 0.77
C GLN A 63 5.15 0.40 0.04
N THR A 64 3.97 0.15 0.61
CA THR A 64 2.98 -0.77 0.00
C THR A 64 2.49 -0.26 -1.36
N ILE A 65 2.19 1.04 -1.48
CA ILE A 65 1.71 1.61 -2.73
C ILE A 65 2.84 1.71 -3.76
N ASP A 66 4.07 2.04 -3.34
CA ASP A 66 5.24 2.05 -4.22
C ASP A 66 5.49 0.66 -4.83
N ASP A 67 5.50 -0.39 -4.02
CA ASP A 67 5.64 -1.77 -4.48
C ASP A 67 4.51 -2.19 -5.42
N PHE A 68 3.27 -1.77 -5.11
CA PHE A 68 2.12 -2.05 -5.97
C PHE A 68 2.24 -1.35 -7.32
N MET A 69 2.66 -0.08 -7.35
CA MET A 69 2.87 0.68 -8.58
C MET A 69 4.02 0.11 -9.41
N LEU A 70 5.12 -0.29 -8.78
CA LEU A 70 6.24 -0.96 -9.46
C LEU A 70 5.78 -2.25 -10.14
N LYS A 71 5.03 -3.10 -9.41
CA LYS A 71 4.46 -4.32 -9.98
C LYS A 71 3.52 -4.04 -11.16
N LEU A 72 2.67 -3.01 -11.05
CA LEU A 72 1.77 -2.61 -12.14
C LEU A 72 2.55 -2.12 -13.37
N GLY A 73 3.58 -1.30 -13.17
CA GLY A 73 4.46 -0.80 -14.23
C GLY A 73 5.22 -1.91 -14.95
N SER A 74 5.80 -2.86 -14.20
CA SER A 74 6.50 -4.02 -14.77
C SER A 74 5.57 -4.94 -15.57
N ARG A 75 4.32 -5.09 -15.12
CA ARG A 75 3.29 -5.89 -15.83
C ARG A 75 2.82 -5.24 -17.13
N ASN A 76 2.84 -3.90 -17.18
CA ASN A 76 2.54 -3.15 -18.40
C ASN A 76 3.72 -3.19 -19.39
N ALA A 77 4.97 -3.09 -18.92
CA ALA A 77 6.15 -3.21 -19.76
C ALA A 77 6.25 -4.58 -20.46
N SER A 78 5.93 -5.66 -19.75
CA SER A 78 5.91 -7.03 -20.28
C SER A 78 4.77 -7.29 -21.28
N ARG A 79 3.66 -6.55 -21.22
CA ARG A 79 2.59 -6.59 -22.24
C ARG A 79 2.99 -5.87 -23.54
N ILE A 80 3.75 -4.78 -23.45
CA ILE A 80 4.20 -4.02 -24.62
C ILE A 80 5.26 -4.81 -25.42
N THR A 81 6.13 -5.57 -24.75
CA THR A 81 7.10 -6.46 -25.43
C THR A 81 6.44 -7.68 -26.06
N ALA A 82 5.34 -8.21 -25.49
CA ALA A 82 4.61 -9.32 -26.09
C ALA A 82 3.78 -8.93 -27.33
N SER A 83 3.36 -7.67 -27.47
CA SER A 83 2.54 -7.21 -28.60
C SER A 83 3.32 -6.64 -29.78
N THR A 84 4.66 -6.60 -29.74
CA THR A 84 5.48 -6.10 -30.84
C THR A 84 6.20 -7.24 -31.56
N SER A 85 5.44 -8.14 -32.19
CA SER A 85 5.99 -8.94 -33.30
C SER A 85 6.16 -8.00 -34.49
N ARG A 86 7.38 -7.52 -34.73
CA ARG A 86 7.77 -6.80 -35.94
C ARG A 86 7.44 -7.69 -37.15
N GLY A 87 6.38 -7.35 -37.88
CA GLY A 87 6.15 -7.83 -39.23
C GLY A 87 7.22 -7.27 -40.16
N THR A 88 8.29 -8.02 -40.40
CA THR A 88 9.23 -7.74 -41.48
C THR A 88 8.65 -8.29 -42.78
N THR A 89 8.09 -7.39 -43.60
CA THR A 89 7.87 -7.62 -45.02
C THR A 89 9.24 -7.60 -45.74
N LYS A 90 9.61 -8.72 -46.36
CA LYS A 90 10.52 -8.76 -47.50
C LYS A 90 10.05 -9.87 -48.46
N ARG A 91 9.44 -9.47 -49.57
CA ARG A 91 9.56 -10.11 -50.87
C ARG A 91 10.09 -9.06 -51.82
#